data_AF-A0A920VMA7-F1
#
_entry.id   AF-A0A920VMA7-F1
#
_cell.length_a   1.000
_cell.length_b   1.000
_cell.length_c   1.000
_cell.angle_alpha   90.00
_cell.angle_beta   90.00
_cell.angle_gamma   90.00
#
_symmetry.space_group_name_H-M   'P 1'
#
loop_
_entity.id
_entity.type
_entity.pdbx_description
1 polymer ?
#
loop_
_entity_poly.entity_id
_entity_poly.type
_entity_poly.pdbx_seq_one_letter_code
_entity_poly.pdbx_strand_id
1 'polypeptide(L)'
;MSDGRALEIVIQTAGESTEQSDLLELIHDTWLQIGIKIHTKPSQREVFRERVYSGEAMMAVWHGYDNGLPTADTPPNEFVPMRQDQLQWPVWGQHHETSGLTGEAPDLAPAKRLLELAEAWRLAGSSDEKENAWHEILKIHAEQVYSIGTVSGVPQPVVVSNRLRNVPSEALYAWSPCSYFGMYWPDTFWLEP
;
A
#
# COMPACT_ATOMS: atom_id res chain seq x y z
N MET A 1 9.21 9.56 -26.36
CA MET A 1 10.04 8.34 -26.53
C MET A 1 11.16 8.61 -27.53
N SER A 2 12.20 7.75 -27.62
CA SER A 2 13.31 7.93 -28.58
C SER A 2 12.88 7.99 -30.05
N ASP A 3 11.62 7.64 -30.33
CA ASP A 3 10.94 7.68 -31.62
C ASP A 3 9.97 8.88 -31.79
N GLY A 4 9.93 9.82 -30.85
CA GLY A 4 9.08 11.02 -30.91
C GLY A 4 7.61 10.82 -30.53
N ARG A 5 7.18 9.60 -30.20
CA ARG A 5 5.81 9.37 -29.69
C ARG A 5 5.65 9.89 -28.26
N ALA A 6 4.45 10.39 -27.95
CA ALA A 6 4.05 10.69 -26.58
C ALA A 6 4.12 9.41 -25.74
N LEU A 7 4.61 9.52 -24.51
CA LEU A 7 4.58 8.39 -23.59
C LEU A 7 3.14 8.22 -23.11
N GLU A 8 2.52 7.08 -23.41
CA GLU A 8 1.16 6.77 -22.96
C GLU A 8 1.20 5.66 -21.91
N ILE A 9 0.52 5.88 -20.78
CA ILE A 9 0.44 4.93 -19.65
C ILE A 9 -1.02 4.61 -19.37
N VAL A 10 -1.36 3.33 -19.27
CA VAL A 10 -2.69 2.91 -18.81
C VAL A 10 -2.63 2.63 -17.32
N ILE A 11 -3.42 3.35 -16.54
CA ILE A 11 -3.53 3.18 -15.09
C ILE A 11 -4.82 2.43 -14.78
N GLN A 12 -4.71 1.26 -14.15
CA GLN A 12 -5.84 0.41 -13.83
C GLN A 12 -6.33 0.62 -12.40
N THR A 13 -7.64 0.48 -12.19
CA THR A 13 -8.30 0.55 -10.87
C THR A 13 -9.45 -0.46 -10.80
N ALA A 14 -9.84 -0.84 -9.57
CA ALA A 14 -11.06 -1.62 -9.33
C ALA A 14 -12.37 -0.84 -9.62
N GLY A 15 -12.30 0.45 -9.94
CA GLY A 15 -13.48 1.25 -10.34
C GLY A 15 -14.53 1.41 -9.23
N GLU A 16 -14.17 1.13 -7.98
CA GLU A 16 -15.08 1.16 -6.82
C GLU A 16 -15.18 2.53 -6.17
N SER A 17 -14.30 3.46 -6.54
CA SER A 17 -14.19 4.80 -5.99
C SER A 17 -14.06 5.79 -7.13
N THR A 18 -14.94 6.79 -7.15
CA THR A 18 -14.86 7.90 -8.11
C THR A 18 -13.68 8.81 -7.78
N GLU A 19 -13.32 8.92 -6.51
CA GLU A 19 -12.19 9.72 -6.02
C GLU A 19 -10.86 9.32 -6.66
N GLN A 20 -10.65 8.02 -6.90
CA GLN A 20 -9.46 7.55 -7.62
C GLN A 20 -9.45 8.03 -9.08
N SER A 21 -10.61 8.07 -9.74
CA SER A 21 -10.70 8.53 -11.13
C SER A 21 -10.50 10.04 -11.23
N ASP A 22 -11.10 10.81 -10.32
CA ASP A 22 -10.97 12.26 -10.24
C ASP A 22 -9.52 12.67 -9.94
N LEU A 23 -8.86 11.96 -9.01
CA LEU A 23 -7.44 12.18 -8.70
C LEU A 23 -6.56 11.91 -9.92
N LEU A 24 -6.83 10.83 -10.66
CA LEU A 24 -6.09 10.51 -11.88
C LEU A 24 -6.30 11.56 -12.97
N GLU A 25 -7.45 12.23 -13.04
CA GLU A 25 -7.65 13.35 -13.98
C GLU A 25 -6.75 14.55 -13.63
N LEU A 26 -6.57 14.87 -12.34
CA LEU A 26 -5.63 15.90 -11.91
C LEU A 26 -4.17 15.54 -12.20
N ILE A 27 -3.81 14.26 -12.02
CA ILE A 27 -2.48 13.75 -12.35
C ILE A 27 -2.26 13.80 -13.86
N HIS A 28 -3.29 13.48 -14.66
CA HIS A 28 -3.23 13.53 -16.12
C HIS A 28 -2.80 14.90 -16.60
N ASP A 29 -3.47 15.96 -16.13
CA ASP A 29 -3.18 17.33 -16.57
C ASP A 29 -1.77 17.77 -16.19
N THR A 30 -1.28 17.32 -15.04
CA THR A 30 0.08 17.61 -14.58
C THR A 30 1.14 16.84 -15.38
N TRP A 31 0.91 15.54 -15.62
CA TRP A 31 1.83 14.68 -16.36
C TRP A 31 1.84 15.00 -17.86
N LEU A 32 0.72 15.48 -18.41
CA LEU A 32 0.65 15.91 -19.79
C LEU A 32 1.56 17.10 -20.09
N GLN A 33 1.78 18.00 -19.11
CA GLN A 33 2.72 19.13 -19.23
C GLN A 33 4.17 18.66 -19.43
N ILE A 34 4.52 17.47 -18.94
CA ILE A 34 5.83 16.83 -19.14
C ILE A 34 5.81 15.77 -20.26
N GLY A 35 4.75 15.73 -21.07
CA GLY A 35 4.63 14.86 -22.25
C GLY A 35 4.25 13.41 -21.95
N ILE A 36 3.70 13.14 -20.77
CA ILE A 36 3.20 11.82 -20.37
C ILE A 36 1.67 11.87 -20.35
N LYS A 37 1.04 11.10 -21.23
CA LYS A 37 -0.41 10.97 -21.29
C LYS A 37 -0.83 9.72 -20.52
N ILE A 38 -1.83 9.85 -19.66
CA ILE A 38 -2.36 8.71 -18.91
C ILE A 38 -3.80 8.40 -19.31
N HIS A 39 -4.18 7.13 -19.22
CA HIS A 39 -5.53 6.64 -19.47
C HIS A 39 -6.01 5.83 -18.28
N THR A 40 -7.09 6.26 -17.64
CA THR A 40 -7.70 5.51 -16.53
C THR A 40 -8.56 4.38 -17.07
N LYS A 41 -8.34 3.16 -16.58
CA LYS A 41 -9.09 1.96 -16.97
C LYS A 41 -9.73 1.30 -15.74
N PRO A 42 -10.96 1.68 -15.36
CA PRO A 42 -11.69 0.99 -14.31
C PRO A 42 -12.18 -0.38 -14.78
N SER A 43 -12.15 -1.36 -13.88
CA SER A 43 -12.70 -2.71 -14.09
C SER A 43 -13.11 -3.31 -12.76
N GLN A 44 -13.95 -4.35 -12.74
CA GLN A 44 -14.31 -5.02 -11.49
C GLN A 44 -13.05 -5.53 -10.76
N ARG A 45 -13.03 -5.45 -9.41
CA ARG A 45 -11.87 -5.79 -8.57
C ARG A 45 -11.21 -7.11 -8.92
N GLU A 46 -12.00 -8.16 -9.18
CA GLU A 46 -11.46 -9.48 -9.53
C GLU A 46 -10.68 -9.45 -10.84
N VAL A 47 -11.25 -8.84 -11.89
CA VAL A 47 -10.59 -8.65 -13.19
C VAL A 47 -9.35 -7.77 -13.07
N PHE A 48 -9.42 -6.71 -12.27
CA PHE A 48 -8.29 -5.84 -11.98
C PHE A 48 -7.15 -6.62 -11.31
N ARG A 49 -7.44 -7.39 -10.26
CA ARG A 49 -6.44 -8.21 -9.56
C ARG A 49 -5.83 -9.27 -10.46
N GLU A 50 -6.65 -9.96 -11.27
CA GLU A 50 -6.16 -10.94 -12.23
C GLU A 50 -5.14 -10.31 -13.20
N ARG A 51 -5.43 -9.13 -13.73
CA ARG A 51 -4.51 -8.38 -14.60
C ARG A 51 -3.22 -7.96 -13.91
N VAL A 52 -3.29 -7.58 -12.63
CA VAL A 52 -2.09 -7.24 -11.86
C VAL A 52 -1.26 -8.50 -11.63
N TYR A 53 -1.89 -9.60 -11.22
CA TYR A 53 -1.20 -10.85 -10.91
C TYR A 53 -0.60 -11.53 -12.14
N SER A 54 -1.20 -11.36 -13.32
CA SER A 54 -0.67 -11.86 -14.59
C SER A 54 0.41 -10.95 -15.20
N GLY A 55 0.66 -9.77 -14.63
CA GLY A 55 1.60 -8.78 -15.18
C GLY A 55 1.05 -8.01 -16.39
N GLU A 56 -0.24 -8.14 -16.72
CA GLU A 56 -0.90 -7.35 -17.76
C GLU A 56 -1.13 -5.89 -17.36
N ALA A 57 -1.12 -5.59 -16.06
CA ALA A 57 -1.22 -4.24 -15.55
C ALA A 57 0.11 -3.49 -15.65
N MET A 58 0.14 -2.43 -16.46
CA MET A 58 1.30 -1.53 -16.59
C MET A 58 1.49 -0.65 -15.35
N MET A 59 0.40 -0.05 -14.87
CA MET A 59 0.36 0.74 -13.65
C MET A 59 -1.02 0.58 -13.02
N ALA A 60 -1.06 0.66 -11.70
CA ALA A 60 -2.29 0.52 -10.93
C ALA A 60 -2.37 1.63 -9.87
N VAL A 61 -3.60 2.00 -9.51
CA VAL A 61 -3.88 2.87 -8.37
C VAL A 61 -4.66 2.09 -7.32
N TRP A 62 -4.34 2.33 -6.06
CA TRP A 62 -5.01 1.75 -4.90
C TRP A 62 -4.99 2.73 -3.72
N HIS A 63 -5.59 2.33 -2.60
CA HIS A 63 -5.25 3.01 -1.34
C HIS A 63 -3.77 2.78 -1.00
N GLY A 64 -3.22 3.71 -0.22
CA GLY A 64 -1.86 3.60 0.30
C GLY A 64 -1.73 2.48 1.32
N TYR A 65 -0.62 2.47 2.05
CA TYR A 65 -0.36 1.47 3.08
C TYR A 65 -1.38 1.52 4.22
N ASP A 66 -1.82 0.34 4.67
CA ASP A 66 -2.80 0.16 5.75
C ASP A 66 -2.18 0.39 7.13
N ASN A 67 -0.87 0.20 7.27
CA ASN A 67 -0.15 0.43 8.52
C ASN A 67 -0.22 1.90 8.94
N GLY A 68 -1.19 2.22 9.79
CA GLY A 68 -1.43 3.59 10.27
C GLY A 68 -0.46 4.06 11.36
N LEU A 69 0.37 3.15 11.89
CA LEU A 69 1.38 3.42 12.92
C LEU A 69 2.65 2.62 12.63
N PRO A 70 3.40 2.96 11.56
CA PRO A 70 4.66 2.29 11.27
C PRO A 70 5.67 2.61 12.38
N THR A 71 6.15 1.56 13.05
CA THR A 71 7.23 1.63 14.04
C THR A 71 8.23 0.53 13.75
N ALA A 72 9.42 0.61 14.37
CA ALA A 72 10.42 -0.44 14.29
C ALA A 72 9.89 -1.83 14.70
N ASP A 73 8.84 -1.90 15.52
CA ASP A 73 8.24 -3.16 15.96
C ASP A 73 7.06 -3.65 15.11
N THR A 74 6.60 -2.85 14.15
CA THR A 74 5.55 -3.24 13.21
C THR A 74 6.14 -4.06 12.06
N PRO A 75 5.52 -5.19 11.65
CA PRO A 75 6.01 -5.97 10.51
C PRO A 75 6.15 -5.11 9.24
N PRO A 76 7.27 -5.21 8.49
CA PRO A 76 7.50 -4.42 7.29
C PRO A 76 6.82 -5.00 6.04
N ASN A 77 5.84 -5.89 6.20
CA ASN A 77 5.26 -6.72 5.14
C ASN A 77 4.76 -5.91 3.92
N GLU A 78 4.20 -4.71 4.13
CA GLU A 78 3.73 -3.83 3.06
C GLU A 78 4.86 -3.20 2.21
N PHE A 79 6.09 -3.22 2.73
CA PHE A 79 7.29 -2.61 2.16
C PHE A 79 8.27 -3.65 1.59
N VAL A 80 7.92 -4.93 1.58
CA VAL A 80 8.80 -5.98 1.09
C VAL A 80 8.01 -6.94 0.19
N PRO A 81 8.65 -7.59 -0.80
CA PRO A 81 7.96 -8.41 -1.80
C PRO A 81 7.55 -9.78 -1.25
N MET A 82 6.65 -9.77 -0.26
CA MET A 82 6.28 -10.97 0.51
C MET A 82 4.86 -11.46 0.26
N ARG A 83 3.99 -10.66 -0.38
CA ARG A 83 2.58 -11.01 -0.57
C ARG A 83 2.10 -10.75 -2.00
N GLN A 84 1.28 -11.65 -2.54
CA GLN A 84 0.74 -11.51 -3.89
C GLN A 84 -0.18 -10.29 -4.04
N ASP A 85 -0.88 -9.87 -2.98
CA ASP A 85 -1.83 -8.76 -3.02
C ASP A 85 -1.18 -7.37 -3.13
N GLN A 86 0.15 -7.29 -3.10
CA GLN A 86 0.90 -6.07 -3.30
C GLN A 86 1.13 -5.79 -4.79
N LEU A 87 0.52 -4.73 -5.29
CA LEU A 87 0.40 -4.46 -6.73
C LEU A 87 1.73 -4.21 -7.46
N GLN A 88 2.75 -3.77 -6.73
CA GLN A 88 4.08 -3.47 -7.26
C GLN A 88 4.97 -4.70 -7.47
N TRP A 89 4.63 -5.85 -6.86
CA TRP A 89 5.44 -7.08 -6.96
C TRP A 89 4.63 -8.38 -6.75
N PRO A 90 3.48 -8.56 -7.42
CA PRO A 90 2.57 -9.67 -7.16
C PRO A 90 3.20 -11.05 -7.42
N VAL A 91 4.06 -11.16 -8.45
CA VAL A 91 4.75 -12.41 -8.82
C VAL A 91 5.81 -12.80 -7.79
N TRP A 92 6.57 -11.82 -7.30
CA TRP A 92 7.58 -12.06 -6.26
C TRP A 92 6.95 -12.36 -4.91
N GLY A 93 5.86 -11.66 -4.59
CA GLY A 93 5.07 -11.93 -3.39
C GLY A 93 4.48 -13.34 -3.38
N GLN A 94 3.91 -13.79 -4.51
CA GLN A 94 3.43 -15.17 -4.66
C GLN A 94 4.55 -16.20 -4.48
N HIS A 95 5.73 -15.94 -5.04
CA HIS A 95 6.90 -16.80 -4.86
C HIS A 95 7.29 -16.92 -3.39
N HIS A 96 7.27 -15.81 -2.65
CA HIS A 96 7.52 -15.84 -1.22
C HIS A 96 6.44 -16.59 -0.44
N GLU A 97 5.14 -16.29 -0.64
CA GLU A 97 4.02 -16.93 0.07
C GLU A 97 3.95 -18.44 -0.14
N THR A 98 4.31 -18.90 -1.35
CA THR A 98 4.25 -20.30 -1.73
C THR A 98 5.57 -21.04 -1.55
N SER A 99 6.56 -20.44 -0.88
CA SER A 99 7.89 -21.02 -0.67
C SER A 99 8.54 -21.50 -1.99
N GLY A 100 8.34 -20.75 -3.07
CA GLY A 100 8.89 -21.03 -4.40
C GLY A 100 8.12 -22.04 -5.25
N LEU A 101 6.93 -22.49 -4.82
CA LEU A 101 6.11 -23.42 -5.62
C LEU A 101 5.51 -22.75 -6.87
N THR A 102 5.17 -21.46 -6.79
CA THR A 102 4.56 -20.68 -7.89
C THR A 102 5.10 -19.25 -7.88
N GLY A 103 5.03 -18.55 -9.01
CA GLY A 103 5.65 -17.23 -9.18
C GLY A 103 7.15 -17.32 -9.48
N GLU A 104 7.84 -16.19 -9.36
CA GLU A 104 9.28 -16.08 -9.65
C GLU A 104 9.99 -15.36 -8.52
N ALA A 105 11.23 -15.75 -8.22
CA ALA A 105 12.06 -15.04 -7.26
C ALA A 105 12.36 -13.61 -7.77
N PRO A 106 12.50 -12.61 -6.88
CA PRO A 106 12.93 -11.28 -7.30
C PRO A 106 14.23 -11.36 -8.09
N ASP A 107 14.32 -10.66 -9.22
CA ASP A 107 15.52 -10.57 -10.04
C ASP A 107 16.34 -9.31 -9.71
N LEU A 108 15.67 -8.24 -9.26
CA LEU A 108 16.26 -6.99 -8.81
C LEU A 108 17.03 -7.13 -7.49
N ALA A 109 18.27 -6.64 -7.47
CA ALA A 109 19.12 -6.67 -6.26
C ALA A 109 18.48 -5.93 -5.06
N PRO A 110 17.88 -4.72 -5.21
CA PRO A 110 17.20 -4.07 -4.09
C PRO A 110 15.99 -4.87 -3.57
N ALA A 111 15.24 -5.54 -4.44
CA ALA A 111 14.09 -6.36 -4.02
C ALA A 111 14.54 -7.62 -3.25
N LYS A 112 15.64 -8.26 -3.65
CA LYS A 112 16.27 -9.35 -2.87
C LYS A 112 16.70 -8.85 -1.50
N ARG A 113 17.33 -7.67 -1.45
CA ARG A 113 17.75 -7.05 -0.20
C ARG A 113 16.58 -6.76 0.74
N LEU A 114 15.43 -6.33 0.23
CA LEU A 114 14.22 -6.14 1.02
C LEU A 114 13.76 -7.44 1.70
N LEU A 115 13.81 -8.59 1.01
CA LEU A 115 13.48 -9.89 1.62
C LEU A 115 14.49 -10.29 2.70
N GLU A 116 15.79 -10.08 2.48
CA GLU A 116 16.82 -10.33 3.48
C GLU A 116 16.61 -9.48 4.73
N LEU A 117 16.25 -8.20 4.55
CA LEU A 117 15.97 -7.28 5.65
C LEU A 117 14.71 -7.65 6.42
N ALA A 118 13.66 -8.11 5.73
CA ALA A 118 12.45 -8.62 6.37
C ALA A 118 12.76 -9.83 7.27
N GLU A 119 13.61 -10.74 6.80
CA GLU A 119 14.03 -11.90 7.58
C GLU A 119 14.94 -11.51 8.75
N ALA A 120 15.88 -10.58 8.54
CA ALA A 120 16.71 -10.03 9.61
C ALA A 120 15.86 -9.35 10.68
N TRP A 121 14.85 -8.58 10.29
CA TRP A 121 13.89 -7.97 11.20
C TRP A 121 13.09 -9.03 11.99
N ARG A 122 12.68 -10.11 11.34
CA ARG A 122 11.94 -11.22 11.98
C ARG A 122 12.78 -11.98 13.00
N LEU A 123 14.08 -12.13 12.72
CA LEU A 123 15.04 -12.86 13.57
C LEU A 123 15.75 -11.98 14.61
N ALA A 124 15.55 -10.65 14.55
CA ALA A 124 16.19 -9.69 15.44
C ALA A 124 15.90 -10.00 16.92
N GLY A 125 16.95 -9.97 17.74
CA GLY A 125 16.88 -10.19 19.18
C GLY A 125 16.67 -8.91 19.99
N SER A 126 16.75 -7.74 19.35
CA SER A 126 16.60 -6.44 20.00
C SER A 126 15.80 -5.44 19.15
N SER A 127 15.27 -4.40 19.81
CA SER A 127 14.57 -3.30 19.15
C SER A 127 15.50 -2.54 18.20
N ASP A 128 16.76 -2.32 18.59
CA ASP A 128 17.75 -1.60 17.78
C ASP A 128 18.05 -2.34 16.46
N GLU A 129 18.15 -3.67 16.51
CA GLU A 129 18.32 -4.50 15.30
C GLU A 129 17.13 -4.38 14.35
N LYS A 130 15.90 -4.41 14.89
CA LYS A 130 14.68 -4.19 14.10
C LYS A 130 14.65 -2.79 13.49
N GLU A 131 14.98 -1.77 14.27
CA GLU A 131 15.00 -0.37 13.82
C GLU A 131 15.98 -0.17 12.68
N ASN A 132 17.19 -0.73 12.79
CA ASN A 132 18.19 -0.68 11.72
C ASN A 132 17.69 -1.34 10.42
N ALA A 133 17.08 -2.53 10.52
CA ALA A 133 16.49 -3.20 9.36
C ALA A 133 15.38 -2.36 8.74
N TRP A 134 14.52 -1.75 9.56
CA TRP A 134 13.45 -0.87 9.12
C TRP A 134 13.98 0.36 8.38
N HIS A 135 14.97 1.06 8.95
CA HIS A 135 15.58 2.22 8.29
C HIS A 135 16.19 1.86 6.93
N GLU A 136 16.82 0.70 6.81
CA GLU A 136 17.35 0.25 5.52
C GLU A 136 16.23 -0.07 4.51
N ILE A 137 15.12 -0.67 4.94
CA ILE A 137 13.93 -0.90 4.11
C ILE A 137 13.38 0.43 3.58
N LEU A 138 13.18 1.42 4.45
CA LEU A 138 12.66 2.74 4.07
C LEU A 138 13.60 3.47 3.12
N LYS A 139 14.92 3.36 3.35
CA LYS A 139 15.92 3.93 2.48
C LYS A 139 15.83 3.35 1.06
N ILE A 140 15.72 2.03 0.93
CA ILE A 140 15.56 1.37 -0.38
C ILE A 140 14.28 1.85 -1.06
N HIS A 141 13.16 1.99 -0.33
CA HIS A 141 11.92 2.54 -0.88
C HIS A 141 12.07 3.96 -1.41
N ALA A 142 12.76 4.83 -0.67
CA ALA A 142 13.01 6.21 -1.08
C ALA A 142 13.91 6.29 -2.33
N GLU A 143 14.86 5.36 -2.47
CA GLU A 143 15.77 5.32 -3.62
C GLU A 143 15.15 4.70 -4.88
N GLN A 144 14.28 3.69 -4.73
CA GLN A 144 13.74 2.91 -5.84
C GLN A 144 12.34 3.34 -6.31
N VAL A 145 11.57 4.03 -5.46
CA VAL A 145 10.23 4.58 -5.78
C VAL A 145 9.29 3.52 -6.40
N TYR A 146 9.05 2.43 -5.67
CA TYR A 146 8.15 1.36 -6.11
C TYR A 146 6.67 1.79 -6.19
N SER A 147 6.31 2.84 -5.46
CA SER A 147 4.98 3.44 -5.45
C SER A 147 5.12 4.97 -5.41
N ILE A 148 4.14 5.66 -5.98
CA ILE A 148 4.06 7.13 -5.95
C ILE A 148 2.84 7.50 -5.12
N GLY A 149 3.07 7.91 -3.87
CA GLY A 149 2.02 8.42 -2.99
C GLY A 149 1.59 9.83 -3.38
N THR A 150 0.30 10.13 -3.25
CA THR A 150 -0.27 11.45 -3.56
C THR A 150 -0.58 12.25 -2.30
N VAL A 151 -1.42 11.69 -1.42
CA VAL A 151 -1.82 12.28 -0.14
C VAL A 151 -1.89 11.20 0.94
N SER A 152 -1.69 11.60 2.19
CA SER A 152 -1.81 10.74 3.37
C SER A 152 -2.52 11.48 4.50
N GLY A 153 -3.00 10.76 5.52
CA GLY A 153 -3.63 11.37 6.70
C GLY A 153 -5.00 12.02 6.43
N VAL A 154 -5.77 11.47 5.49
CA VAL A 154 -7.12 11.95 5.18
C VAL A 154 -8.04 11.75 6.40
N PRO A 155 -8.67 12.82 6.94
CA PRO A 155 -9.57 12.69 8.09
C PRO A 155 -10.74 11.74 7.81
N GLN A 156 -11.04 10.86 8.77
CA GLN A 156 -12.12 9.87 8.68
C GLN A 156 -13.24 10.23 9.65
N PRO A 157 -14.30 10.93 9.21
CA PRO A 157 -15.41 11.28 10.09
C PRO A 157 -16.22 10.03 10.45
N VAL A 158 -16.39 9.79 11.75
CA VAL A 158 -17.23 8.71 12.29
C VAL A 158 -18.48 9.32 12.93
N VAL A 159 -19.65 8.81 12.55
CA VAL A 159 -20.92 9.22 13.16
C VAL A 159 -21.23 8.32 14.35
N VAL A 160 -21.37 8.92 15.53
CA VAL A 160 -21.78 8.23 16.76
C VAL A 160 -23.10 8.79 17.28
N SER A 161 -23.88 7.95 17.95
CA SER A 161 -25.07 8.41 18.64
C SER A 161 -24.68 9.34 19.80
N ASN A 162 -25.45 10.42 20.00
CA ASN A 162 -25.28 11.31 21.16
C ASN A 162 -25.42 10.60 22.51
N ARG A 163 -26.07 9.42 22.52
CA ARG A 163 -26.23 8.57 23.71
C ARG A 163 -25.04 7.64 23.95
N LEU A 164 -24.20 7.39 22.94
CA LEU A 164 -23.04 6.52 23.09
C LEU A 164 -21.90 7.33 23.72
N ARG A 165 -21.53 6.96 24.94
CA ARG A 165 -20.51 7.61 25.75
C ARG A 165 -19.22 6.81 25.70
N ASN A 166 -18.14 7.48 26.10
CA ASN A 166 -16.78 6.96 26.16
C ASN A 166 -16.12 6.66 24.81
N VAL A 167 -16.70 7.13 23.69
CA VAL A 167 -16.00 7.14 22.39
C VAL A 167 -15.09 8.36 22.32
N PRO A 168 -13.80 8.21 21.98
CA PRO A 168 -12.89 9.35 21.78
C PRO A 168 -13.41 10.33 20.71
N SER A 169 -13.23 11.63 20.93
CA SER A 169 -13.58 12.66 19.94
C SER A 169 -12.60 12.70 18.76
N GLU A 170 -11.34 12.35 19.01
CA GLU A 170 -10.27 12.25 18.02
C GLU A 170 -9.53 10.93 18.25
N ALA A 171 -9.26 10.22 17.15
CA ALA A 171 -8.69 8.89 17.16
C ALA A 171 -8.03 8.59 15.80
N LEU A 172 -7.10 7.64 15.81
CA LEU A 172 -6.53 7.02 14.63
C LEU A 172 -7.55 6.04 14.03
N TYR A 173 -7.75 6.15 12.73
CA TYR A 173 -8.61 5.26 11.98
C TYR A 173 -7.77 4.42 11.03
N ALA A 174 -7.37 3.23 11.48
CA ALA A 174 -6.58 2.29 10.70
C ALA A 174 -6.97 0.84 11.04
N TRP A 175 -6.90 -0.05 10.07
CA TRP A 175 -7.07 -1.48 10.34
C TRP A 175 -5.84 -2.05 11.06
N SER A 176 -4.63 -1.82 10.54
CA SER A 176 -3.40 -2.33 11.13
C SER A 176 -2.63 -1.20 11.83
N PRO A 177 -2.20 -1.34 13.10
CA PRO A 177 -2.48 -2.43 14.05
C PRO A 177 -3.79 -2.24 14.86
N CYS A 178 -4.53 -1.16 14.63
CA CYS A 178 -5.54 -0.64 15.55
C CYS A 178 -6.89 -1.39 15.55
N SER A 179 -7.16 -2.20 14.53
CA SER A 179 -8.46 -2.85 14.23
C SER A 179 -9.63 -1.86 14.25
N TYR A 180 -9.44 -0.68 13.64
CA TYR A 180 -10.33 0.47 13.71
C TYR A 180 -10.63 0.87 15.17
N PHE A 181 -11.79 0.46 15.68
CA PHE A 181 -12.21 0.75 17.05
C PHE A 181 -11.52 -0.14 18.10
N GLY A 182 -10.88 -1.23 17.69
CA GLY A 182 -10.32 -2.24 18.59
C GLY A 182 -9.35 -1.68 19.63
N MET A 183 -8.46 -0.76 19.23
CA MET A 183 -7.51 -0.13 20.16
C MET A 183 -8.15 0.83 21.17
N TYR A 184 -9.44 1.18 20.99
CA TYR A 184 -10.18 2.11 21.84
C TYR A 184 -11.09 1.42 22.84
N TRP A 185 -10.91 0.11 23.04
CA TRP A 185 -11.62 -0.65 24.09
C TRP A 185 -13.14 -0.46 23.97
N PRO A 186 -13.75 -0.92 22.86
CA PRO A 186 -15.17 -0.68 22.60
C PRO A 186 -16.10 -1.30 23.66
N ASP A 187 -15.59 -2.25 24.45
CA ASP A 187 -16.23 -2.82 25.65
C ASP A 187 -16.40 -1.81 26.80
N THR A 188 -15.67 -0.69 26.76
CA THR A 188 -15.82 0.43 27.70
C THR A 188 -16.85 1.46 27.25
N PHE A 189 -17.41 1.34 26.05
CA PHE A 189 -18.45 2.24 25.55
C PHE A 189 -19.80 1.89 26.19
N TRP A 190 -20.62 2.89 26.49
CA TRP A 190 -21.92 2.68 27.13
C TRP A 190 -22.99 3.63 26.60
N LEU A 191 -24.24 3.16 26.60
CA LEU A 191 -25.39 3.97 26.23
C LEU A 191 -25.96 4.67 27.44
N GLU A 192 -26.06 5.99 27.36
CA GLU A 192 -26.83 6.77 28.31
C GLU A 192 -28.33 6.45 28.18
N PRO A 193 -29.07 6.33 29.31
CA PRO A 193 -30.50 6.02 29.32
C PRO A 193 -31.36 6.89 28.40
#